data_AF-A0A260QAG8-F1
#
_entry.id   AF-A0A260QAG8-F1
#
_cell.length_a   1.000
_cell.length_b   1.000
_cell.length_c   1.000
_cell.angle_alpha   90.00
_cell.angle_beta   90.00
_cell.angle_gamma   90.00
#
_symmetry.space_group_name_H-M   'P 1'
#
loop_
_entity.id
_entity.type
_entity.pdbx_description
1 polymer ?
#
loop_
_entity_poly.entity_id
_entity_poly.type
_entity_poly.pdbx_seq_one_letter_code
_entity_poly.pdbx_strand_id
1 'polypeptide(L)'
;MVMVTLEPSIAQSTCENALRSLMGYVFLQKYDADWIERVSTEQQRELWAERAKAEQKTRERRGVAETDGPGLTYANMYDLVKIAKTYWSDLEPALGDAYPLLVRMEKLRNTTAHSRPLVTFEQELLSGIAGQIRNQVTLYMSTRDPAGEIYPRIESAVDCFGHRLTGWDGPIGEIFEGKVTGAILRPGDRVQVTVTGTDGRDRPLEWELITPAGTHAASAISASGTEAQLEWEVTDADVGEAAVINIQMRAKGAKYQRANGFDHRAYFQYIVRPPVGHDLK
;
A
#
# COMPACT_ATOMS: atom_id res chain seq x y z
N MET A 1 21.26 -22.19 11.45
CA MET A 1 20.56 -21.34 10.47
C MET A 1 19.13 -21.24 10.96
N VAL A 2 18.73 -20.11 11.55
CA VAL A 2 17.36 -19.94 12.07
C VAL A 2 16.49 -19.62 10.85
N MET A 3 15.64 -20.56 10.44
CA MET A 3 14.59 -20.24 9.46
C MET A 3 13.64 -19.24 10.13
N VAL A 4 13.54 -18.04 9.54
CA VAL A 4 12.55 -17.05 9.96
C VAL A 4 11.20 -17.53 9.41
N THR A 5 10.44 -18.25 10.23
CA THR A 5 9.08 -18.65 9.92
C THR A 5 8.14 -17.47 10.19
N LEU A 6 7.36 -17.07 9.18
CA LEU A 6 6.31 -16.09 9.40
C LEU A 6 5.23 -16.68 10.30
N GLU A 7 4.75 -15.89 11.26
CA GLU A 7 3.54 -16.21 12.00
C GLU A 7 2.38 -16.45 11.02
N PRO A 8 1.46 -17.40 11.27
CA PRO A 8 0.43 -17.79 10.30
C PRO A 8 -0.45 -16.64 9.81
N SER A 9 -0.79 -15.70 10.68
CA SER A 9 -1.55 -14.49 10.31
C SER A 9 -0.77 -13.58 9.37
N ILE A 10 0.53 -13.40 9.61
CA ILE A 10 1.43 -12.60 8.77
C ILE A 10 1.61 -13.28 7.40
N ALA A 11 1.81 -14.60 7.38
CA ALA A 11 1.92 -15.36 6.13
C ALA A 11 0.65 -15.22 5.29
N GLN A 12 -0.53 -15.32 5.92
CA GLN A 12 -1.80 -15.14 5.23
C GLN A 12 -1.94 -13.71 4.67
N SER A 13 -1.76 -12.68 5.49
CA SER A 13 -1.88 -11.28 5.03
C SER A 13 -0.88 -10.96 3.93
N THR A 14 0.34 -11.51 3.99
CA THR A 14 1.36 -11.35 2.95
C THR A 14 0.88 -11.91 1.60
N CYS A 15 0.32 -13.12 1.61
CA CYS A 15 -0.20 -13.74 0.38
C CYS A 15 -1.43 -12.99 -0.15
N GLU A 16 -2.39 -12.63 0.72
CA GLU A 16 -3.57 -11.87 0.31
C GLU A 16 -3.18 -10.54 -0.33
N ASN A 17 -2.26 -9.78 0.28
CA ASN A 17 -1.79 -8.51 -0.27
C ASN A 17 -1.12 -8.68 -1.63
N ALA A 18 -0.25 -9.69 -1.79
CA ALA A 18 0.39 -9.98 -3.08
C ALA A 18 -0.66 -10.29 -4.17
N LEU A 19 -1.68 -11.09 -3.85
CA LEU A 19 -2.77 -11.39 -4.78
C LEU A 19 -3.61 -10.15 -5.11
N ARG A 20 -3.93 -9.31 -4.12
CA ARG A 20 -4.68 -8.07 -4.34
C ARG A 20 -3.93 -7.16 -5.31
N SER A 21 -2.64 -6.93 -5.10
CA SER A 21 -1.80 -6.12 -5.99
C SER A 21 -1.73 -6.71 -7.39
N LEU A 22 -1.57 -8.03 -7.52
CA LEU A 22 -1.56 -8.69 -8.83
C LEU A 22 -2.90 -8.51 -9.56
N MET A 23 -4.01 -8.80 -8.88
CA MET A 23 -5.35 -8.71 -9.47
C MET A 23 -5.71 -7.29 -9.85
N GLY A 24 -5.44 -6.30 -8.98
CA GLY A 24 -5.68 -4.89 -9.28
C GLY A 24 -4.96 -4.46 -10.56
N TYR A 25 -3.67 -4.76 -10.66
CA TYR A 25 -2.89 -4.46 -11.86
C TYR A 25 -3.40 -5.18 -13.11
N VAL A 26 -3.56 -6.51 -13.06
CA VAL A 26 -3.95 -7.30 -14.25
C VAL A 26 -5.35 -6.92 -14.74
N PHE A 27 -6.30 -6.71 -13.83
CA PHE A 27 -7.68 -6.43 -14.20
C PHE A 27 -7.90 -4.97 -14.58
N LEU A 28 -7.20 -4.00 -13.96
CA LEU A 28 -7.24 -2.63 -14.45
C LEU A 28 -6.73 -2.56 -15.89
N GLN A 29 -5.60 -3.19 -16.21
CA GLN A 29 -5.05 -3.19 -17.57
C GLN A 29 -5.99 -3.82 -18.61
N LYS A 30 -6.89 -4.72 -18.19
CA LYS A 30 -7.79 -5.45 -19.08
C LYS A 30 -9.18 -4.82 -19.19
N TYR A 31 -9.67 -4.21 -18.12
CA TYR A 31 -11.06 -3.77 -18.00
C TYR A 31 -11.22 -2.28 -17.61
N ASP A 32 -10.11 -1.55 -17.47
CA ASP A 32 -10.07 -0.13 -17.07
C ASP A 32 -10.79 0.13 -15.73
N ALA A 33 -11.36 1.33 -15.54
CA ALA A 33 -11.91 1.78 -14.26
C ALA A 33 -13.02 0.89 -13.67
N ASP A 34 -13.77 0.16 -14.50
CA ASP A 34 -14.90 -0.69 -14.08
C ASP A 34 -14.48 -2.16 -13.82
N TRP A 35 -13.18 -2.40 -13.62
CA TRP A 35 -12.66 -3.76 -13.50
C TRP A 35 -13.23 -4.51 -12.29
N ILE A 36 -13.50 -3.82 -11.18
CA ILE A 36 -13.98 -4.46 -9.96
C ILE A 36 -15.41 -4.98 -10.12
N GLU A 37 -16.26 -4.24 -10.84
CA GLU A 37 -17.62 -4.65 -11.20
C GLU A 37 -17.62 -5.90 -12.09
N ARG A 38 -16.61 -6.02 -12.95
CA ARG A 38 -16.44 -7.14 -13.89
C ARG A 38 -15.99 -8.41 -13.18
N VAL A 39 -15.05 -8.32 -12.25
CA VAL A 39 -14.41 -9.51 -11.64
C VAL A 39 -15.05 -10.00 -10.36
N SER A 40 -15.96 -9.21 -9.76
CA SER A 40 -16.68 -9.59 -8.55
C SER A 40 -18.20 -9.61 -8.76
N THR A 41 -18.92 -10.32 -7.88
CA THR A 41 -20.38 -10.24 -7.85
C THR A 41 -20.85 -9.08 -6.98
N GLU A 42 -22.10 -8.65 -7.18
CA GLU A 42 -22.75 -7.64 -6.33
C GLU A 42 -22.74 -8.05 -4.85
N GLN A 43 -23.13 -9.30 -4.57
CA GLN A 43 -23.09 -9.87 -3.21
C GLN A 43 -21.69 -9.81 -2.57
N GLN A 44 -20.62 -10.04 -3.34
CA GLN A 44 -19.26 -9.91 -2.82
C GLN A 44 -18.95 -8.45 -2.45
N ARG A 45 -19.32 -7.49 -3.31
CA ARG A 45 -19.11 -6.06 -3.05
C ARG A 45 -19.91 -5.58 -1.84
N GLU A 46 -21.14 -6.05 -1.66
CA GLU A 46 -21.94 -5.76 -0.47
C GLU A 46 -21.26 -6.26 0.80
N LEU A 47 -20.79 -7.51 0.82
CA LEU A 47 -20.06 -8.07 1.96
C LEU A 47 -18.77 -7.29 2.26
N TRP A 48 -18.03 -6.88 1.22
CA TRP A 48 -16.83 -6.06 1.38
C TRP A 48 -17.17 -4.66 1.94
N ALA A 49 -18.26 -4.06 1.48
CA ALA A 49 -18.75 -2.79 2.01
C ALA A 49 -19.22 -2.90 3.46
N GLU A 50 -19.84 -4.01 3.86
CA GLU A 50 -20.19 -4.26 5.26
C GLU A 50 -18.95 -4.39 6.16
N ARG A 51 -17.92 -5.12 5.70
CA ARG A 51 -16.63 -5.23 6.41
C ARG A 51 -15.96 -3.86 6.54
N ALA A 52 -15.92 -3.09 5.45
CA ALA A 52 -15.40 -1.73 5.44
C ALA A 52 -16.12 -0.85 6.46
N LYS A 53 -17.46 -0.86 6.49
CA LYS A 53 -18.27 -0.12 7.47
C LYS A 53 -18.02 -0.56 8.92
N ALA A 54 -17.86 -1.86 9.17
CA ALA A 54 -17.60 -2.38 10.52
C ALA A 54 -16.21 -1.96 11.03
N GLU A 55 -15.20 -2.01 10.15
CA GLU A 55 -13.86 -1.52 10.44
C GLU A 55 -13.85 -0.01 10.62
N GLN A 56 -14.55 0.73 9.77
CA GLN A 56 -14.69 2.18 9.86
C GLN A 56 -15.28 2.60 11.20
N LYS A 57 -16.37 1.99 11.66
CA LYS A 57 -16.94 2.25 13.00
C LYS A 57 -15.95 1.99 14.14
N THR A 58 -15.06 1.02 13.98
CA THR A 58 -14.04 0.69 15.00
C THR A 58 -12.90 1.70 14.98
N ARG A 59 -12.52 2.16 13.79
CA ARG A 59 -11.43 3.12 13.54
C ARG A 59 -11.83 4.57 13.83
N GLU A 60 -13.06 4.97 13.50
CA GLU A 60 -13.65 6.27 13.87
C GLU A 60 -13.66 6.45 15.40
N ARG A 61 -14.01 5.39 16.15
CA ARG A 61 -13.92 5.40 17.62
C ARG A 61 -12.50 5.64 18.15
N ARG A 62 -11.48 5.41 17.33
CA ARG A 62 -10.06 5.62 17.62
C ARG A 62 -9.50 6.89 16.97
N GLY A 63 -10.35 7.71 16.34
CA GLY A 63 -9.93 8.97 15.69
C GLY A 63 -9.20 8.80 14.36
N VAL A 64 -9.28 7.62 13.72
CA VAL A 64 -8.68 7.37 12.40
C VAL A 64 -9.65 7.81 11.30
N ALA A 65 -9.18 8.68 10.41
CA ALA A 65 -9.98 9.43 9.45
C ALA A 65 -10.40 8.63 8.21
N GLU A 66 -9.75 7.51 7.90
CA GLU A 66 -10.02 6.80 6.66
C GLU A 66 -10.01 5.27 6.74
N THR A 67 -10.86 4.69 5.90
CA THR A 67 -10.92 3.28 5.53
C THR A 67 -10.81 3.18 4.02
N ASP A 68 -10.05 2.21 3.52
CA ASP A 68 -9.93 1.96 2.09
C ASP A 68 -11.33 1.84 1.45
N GLY A 69 -11.49 2.26 0.19
CA GLY A 69 -12.75 2.11 -0.54
C GLY A 69 -13.18 0.62 -0.59
N PRO A 70 -14.49 0.31 -0.61
CA PRO A 70 -14.94 -1.07 -0.68
C PRO A 70 -14.39 -1.72 -1.95
N GLY A 71 -13.61 -2.78 -1.77
CA GLY A 71 -12.93 -3.45 -2.88
C GLY A 71 -12.09 -4.63 -2.42
N LEU A 72 -11.08 -5.01 -3.21
CA LEU A 72 -10.23 -6.16 -2.92
C LEU A 72 -9.52 -6.07 -1.56
N THR A 73 -9.30 -4.87 -1.02
CA THR A 73 -8.75 -4.66 0.32
C THR A 73 -9.52 -5.42 1.41
N TYR A 74 -10.84 -5.55 1.27
CA TYR A 74 -11.71 -6.28 2.20
C TYR A 74 -12.08 -7.69 1.73
N ALA A 75 -11.59 -8.11 0.56
CA ALA A 75 -11.71 -9.47 0.08
C ALA A 75 -10.79 -10.37 0.91
N ASN A 76 -11.32 -11.44 1.49
CA ASN A 76 -10.49 -12.39 2.23
C ASN A 76 -9.85 -13.42 1.28
N MET A 77 -8.98 -14.30 1.78
CA MET A 77 -8.38 -15.37 0.97
C MET A 77 -9.40 -16.18 0.17
N TYR A 78 -10.57 -16.49 0.73
CA TYR A 78 -11.60 -17.24 0.00
C TYR A 78 -12.14 -16.47 -1.21
N ASP A 79 -12.42 -15.18 -1.03
CA ASP A 79 -12.86 -14.29 -2.11
C ASP A 79 -11.79 -14.21 -3.22
N LEU A 80 -10.52 -14.02 -2.83
CA LEU A 80 -9.39 -13.93 -3.76
C LEU A 80 -9.18 -15.22 -4.53
N VAL A 81 -9.21 -16.39 -3.87
CA VAL A 81 -9.07 -17.69 -4.54
C VAL A 81 -10.24 -17.95 -5.50
N LYS A 82 -11.46 -17.52 -5.14
CA LYS A 82 -12.63 -17.65 -6.02
C LYS A 82 -12.48 -16.78 -7.28
N ILE A 83 -12.00 -15.55 -7.15
CA ILE A 83 -11.69 -14.68 -8.29
C ILE A 83 -10.58 -15.31 -9.14
N ALA A 84 -9.50 -15.76 -8.50
CA ALA A 84 -8.37 -16.40 -9.18
C ALA A 84 -8.80 -17.63 -9.98
N LYS A 85 -9.73 -18.43 -9.46
CA LYS A 85 -10.28 -19.60 -10.17
C LYS A 85 -10.98 -19.20 -11.48
N THR A 86 -11.78 -18.15 -11.45
CA THR A 86 -12.57 -17.70 -12.61
C THR A 86 -11.68 -17.08 -13.68
N TYR A 87 -10.67 -16.33 -13.26
CA TYR A 87 -9.81 -15.52 -14.13
C TYR A 87 -8.37 -16.06 -14.20
N TRP A 88 -8.17 -17.37 -14.01
CA TRP A 88 -6.83 -17.95 -13.87
C TRP A 88 -5.96 -17.68 -15.09
N SER A 89 -6.52 -17.74 -16.30
CA SER A 89 -5.78 -17.48 -17.55
C SER A 89 -5.11 -16.10 -17.58
N ASP A 90 -5.65 -15.12 -16.86
CA ASP A 90 -5.09 -13.77 -16.79
C ASP A 90 -4.00 -13.66 -15.72
N LEU A 91 -4.05 -14.49 -14.68
CA LEU A 91 -3.12 -14.49 -13.54
C LEU A 91 -1.98 -15.51 -13.69
N GLU A 92 -2.19 -16.57 -14.46
CA GLU A 92 -1.22 -17.63 -14.75
C GLU A 92 0.14 -17.09 -15.24
N PRO A 93 0.23 -16.04 -16.09
CA PRO A 93 1.51 -15.48 -16.49
C PRO A 93 2.38 -14.99 -15.32
N ALA A 94 1.75 -14.60 -14.20
CA ALA A 94 2.44 -14.15 -13.00
C ALA A 94 2.66 -15.28 -11.99
N LEU A 95 1.69 -16.18 -11.84
CA LEU A 95 1.65 -17.18 -10.77
C LEU A 95 2.10 -18.58 -11.21
N GLY A 96 2.26 -18.84 -12.51
CA GLY A 96 2.62 -20.14 -13.04
C GLY A 96 1.60 -21.21 -12.66
N ASP A 97 2.07 -22.30 -12.05
CA ASP A 97 1.26 -23.43 -11.59
C ASP A 97 0.81 -23.32 -10.12
N ALA A 98 0.91 -22.13 -9.50
CA ALA A 98 0.71 -21.96 -8.06
C ALA A 98 -0.75 -22.04 -7.57
N TYR A 99 -1.73 -22.24 -8.45
CA TYR A 99 -3.15 -22.33 -8.06
C TYR A 99 -3.43 -23.38 -6.95
N PRO A 100 -2.90 -24.61 -7.00
CA PRO A 100 -3.10 -25.59 -5.93
C PRO A 100 -2.56 -25.12 -4.58
N LEU A 101 -1.50 -24.29 -4.56
CA LEU A 101 -0.94 -23.71 -3.34
C LEU A 101 -1.90 -22.69 -2.73
N LEU A 102 -2.54 -21.85 -3.54
CA LEU A 102 -3.56 -20.90 -3.08
C LEU A 102 -4.76 -21.63 -2.47
N VAL A 103 -5.23 -22.69 -3.13
CA VAL A 103 -6.31 -23.54 -2.60
C VAL A 103 -5.89 -24.21 -1.28
N ARG A 104 -4.62 -24.64 -1.16
CA ARG A 104 -4.10 -25.24 0.07
C ARG A 104 -4.06 -24.22 1.22
N MET A 105 -3.61 -23.00 0.94
CA MET A 105 -3.56 -21.91 1.91
C MET A 105 -4.95 -21.50 2.42
N GLU A 106 -5.95 -21.43 1.54
CA GLU A 106 -7.34 -21.17 1.92
C GLU A 106 -7.89 -22.24 2.89
N LYS A 107 -7.60 -23.52 2.63
CA LYS A 107 -8.01 -24.63 3.51
C LYS A 107 -7.37 -24.54 4.89
N LEU A 108 -6.08 -24.19 4.96
CA LEU A 108 -5.35 -24.03 6.22
C LEU A 108 -5.82 -22.79 7.00
N ARG A 109 -6.25 -21.72 6.30
CA ARG A 109 -6.93 -20.60 6.95
C ARG A 109 -8.23 -21.05 7.61
N ASN A 110 -9.06 -21.83 6.91
CA ASN A 110 -10.35 -22.27 7.47
C ASN A 110 -10.15 -23.05 8.78
N THR A 111 -9.09 -23.84 8.92
CA THR A 111 -8.76 -24.49 10.19
C THR A 111 -8.38 -23.50 11.30
N THR A 112 -7.65 -22.43 10.99
CA THR A 112 -7.33 -21.36 11.95
C THR A 112 -8.55 -20.54 12.35
N ALA A 113 -9.46 -20.25 11.39
CA ALA A 113 -10.72 -19.54 11.64
C ALA A 113 -11.70 -20.35 12.52
N HIS A 114 -11.56 -21.68 12.55
CA HIS A 114 -12.28 -22.59 13.46
C HIS A 114 -11.54 -22.84 14.79
N SER A 115 -10.59 -21.98 15.16
CA SER A 115 -9.84 -22.03 16.43
C SER A 115 -9.04 -23.32 16.66
N ARG A 116 -8.67 -24.04 15.59
CA ARG A 116 -7.72 -25.14 15.69
C ARG A 116 -6.29 -24.58 15.53
N PRO A 117 -5.39 -24.79 16.50
CA PRO A 117 -4.00 -24.40 16.35
C PRO A 117 -3.35 -25.21 15.23
N LEU A 118 -2.68 -24.53 14.31
CA LEU A 118 -1.88 -25.15 13.25
C LEU A 118 -0.63 -25.80 13.86
N VAL A 119 -0.28 -26.99 13.39
CA VAL A 119 0.98 -27.64 13.78
C VAL A 119 2.16 -27.06 13.01
N THR A 120 3.39 -27.21 13.53
CA THR A 120 4.60 -26.54 13.01
C THR A 120 4.78 -26.68 11.49
N PHE A 121 4.61 -27.89 10.94
CA PHE A 121 4.76 -28.08 9.48
C PHE A 121 3.70 -27.35 8.65
N GLU A 122 2.50 -27.13 9.19
CA GLU A 122 1.44 -26.35 8.51
C GLU A 122 1.77 -24.86 8.52
N GLN A 123 2.39 -24.37 9.60
CA GLN A 123 2.85 -22.98 9.70
C GLN A 123 4.02 -22.73 8.73
N GLU A 124 4.99 -23.64 8.68
CA GLU A 124 6.11 -23.59 7.73
C GLU A 124 5.62 -23.64 6.28
N LEU A 125 4.64 -24.51 6.00
CA LEU A 125 4.02 -24.59 4.67
C LEU A 125 3.32 -23.28 4.29
N LEU A 126 2.55 -22.68 5.21
CA LEU A 126 1.92 -21.37 4.96
C LEU A 126 2.96 -20.28 4.68
N SER A 127 4.03 -20.23 5.47
CA SER A 127 5.13 -19.28 5.27
C SER A 127 5.80 -19.49 3.92
N GLY A 128 6.04 -20.73 3.51
CA GLY A 128 6.62 -21.08 2.22
C GLY A 128 5.73 -20.68 1.04
N ILE A 129 4.42 -20.97 1.13
CA ILE A 129 3.45 -20.57 0.10
C ILE A 129 3.40 -19.03 0.00
N ALA A 130 3.31 -18.32 1.13
CA ALA A 130 3.29 -16.86 1.15
C ALA A 130 4.53 -16.26 0.47
N GLY A 131 5.71 -16.77 0.83
CA GLY A 131 6.98 -16.35 0.25
C GLY A 131 7.05 -16.59 -1.26
N GLN A 132 6.62 -17.77 -1.72
CA GLN A 132 6.60 -18.12 -3.14
C GLN A 132 5.66 -17.20 -3.94
N ILE A 133 4.41 -17.04 -3.49
CA ILE A 133 3.42 -16.19 -4.18
C ILE A 133 3.90 -14.75 -4.23
N ARG A 134 4.38 -14.20 -3.10
CA ARG A 134 4.93 -12.84 -3.06
C ARG A 134 6.09 -12.68 -4.04
N ASN A 135 7.01 -13.64 -4.09
CA ASN A 135 8.15 -13.59 -5.00
C ASN A 135 7.71 -13.64 -6.47
N GLN A 136 6.79 -14.53 -6.83
CA GLN A 136 6.25 -14.64 -8.18
C GLN A 136 5.55 -13.36 -8.64
N VAL A 137 4.69 -12.78 -7.80
CA VAL A 137 4.06 -11.49 -8.07
C VAL A 137 5.11 -10.39 -8.23
N THR A 138 6.10 -10.34 -7.34
CA THR A 138 7.17 -9.34 -7.39
C THR A 138 7.96 -9.43 -8.69
N LEU A 139 8.34 -10.63 -9.12
CA LEU A 139 9.04 -10.86 -10.38
C LEU A 139 8.18 -10.44 -11.57
N TYR A 140 6.90 -10.85 -11.60
CA TYR A 140 5.99 -10.46 -12.66
C TYR A 140 5.86 -8.94 -12.77
N MET A 141 5.61 -8.25 -11.66
CA MET A 141 5.52 -6.79 -11.64
C MET A 141 6.83 -6.13 -12.10
N SER A 142 7.97 -6.67 -11.70
CA SER A 142 9.29 -6.15 -12.10
C SER A 142 9.56 -6.33 -13.60
N THR A 143 9.07 -7.41 -14.23
CA THR A 143 9.18 -7.57 -15.68
C THR A 143 8.26 -6.62 -16.47
N ARG A 144 7.21 -6.11 -15.84
CA ARG A 144 6.27 -5.14 -16.43
C ARG A 144 6.66 -3.68 -16.19
N ASP A 145 7.57 -3.44 -15.24
CA ASP A 145 8.31 -2.20 -15.07
C ASP A 145 9.82 -2.48 -15.09
N PRO A 146 10.45 -2.62 -16.28
CA PRO A 146 11.90 -2.84 -16.40
C PRO A 146 12.72 -1.76 -15.68
N ALA A 147 12.13 -0.57 -15.48
CA ALA A 147 12.77 0.52 -14.75
C ALA A 147 12.80 0.28 -13.23
N GLY A 148 11.98 -0.63 -12.69
CA GLY A 148 11.98 -1.04 -11.28
C GLY A 148 13.21 -1.83 -10.84
N GLU A 149 13.98 -2.41 -11.77
CA GLU A 149 15.32 -2.98 -11.48
C GLU A 149 16.41 -1.88 -11.35
N ILE A 150 16.10 -0.67 -11.83
CA ILE A 150 17.03 0.45 -11.92
C ILE A 150 16.72 1.49 -10.85
N TYR A 151 15.43 1.78 -10.64
CA TYR A 151 14.93 2.82 -9.76
C TYR A 151 14.06 2.22 -8.66
N PRO A 152 14.24 2.66 -7.40
CA PRO A 152 13.39 2.24 -6.30
C PRO A 152 11.94 2.70 -6.47
N ARG A 153 11.02 2.06 -5.75
CA ARG A 153 9.60 2.43 -5.69
C ARG A 153 9.10 2.59 -4.24
N ILE A 154 8.23 3.57 -4.01
CA ILE A 154 7.37 3.62 -2.83
C ILE A 154 6.39 2.43 -2.89
N GLU A 155 6.14 1.81 -1.74
CA GLU A 155 5.15 0.74 -1.56
C GLU A 155 4.00 1.19 -0.66
N SER A 156 4.24 2.11 0.26
CA SER A 156 3.19 2.69 1.10
C SER A 156 3.58 4.06 1.64
N ALA A 157 2.56 4.89 1.87
CA ALA A 157 2.65 6.08 2.72
C ALA A 157 1.37 6.22 3.54
N VAL A 158 1.52 6.44 4.85
CA VAL A 158 0.41 6.53 5.80
C VAL A 158 0.62 7.72 6.73
N ASP A 159 -0.32 8.66 6.77
CA ASP A 159 -0.24 9.78 7.71
C ASP A 159 -0.79 9.40 9.11
N CYS A 160 -0.56 10.28 10.10
CA CYS A 160 -0.99 10.08 11.48
C CYS A 160 -2.52 10.13 11.67
N PHE A 161 -3.26 10.65 10.69
CA PHE A 161 -4.72 10.60 10.66
C PHE A 161 -5.23 9.28 10.06
N GLY A 162 -4.32 8.46 9.52
CA GLY A 162 -4.59 7.16 8.93
C GLY A 162 -5.05 7.21 7.48
N HIS A 163 -4.86 8.34 6.78
CA HIS A 163 -4.96 8.39 5.33
C HIS A 163 -3.82 7.57 4.74
N ARG A 164 -4.15 6.71 3.77
CA ARG A 164 -3.20 5.76 3.18
C ARG A 164 -3.08 5.95 1.69
N LEU A 165 -1.86 5.76 1.21
CA LEU A 165 -1.47 5.56 -0.17
C LEU A 165 -0.88 4.15 -0.25
N THR A 166 -1.53 3.26 -0.97
CA THR A 166 -1.13 1.85 -1.11
C THR A 166 -0.79 1.48 -2.55
N GLY A 167 -0.79 2.47 -3.45
CA GLY A 167 -0.44 2.34 -4.84
C GLY A 167 -1.61 2.70 -5.73
N TRP A 168 -1.32 3.52 -6.74
CA TRP A 168 -2.21 3.73 -7.86
C TRP A 168 -2.13 2.52 -8.81
N ASP A 169 -3.28 2.01 -9.26
CA ASP A 169 -3.35 0.89 -10.22
C ASP A 169 -2.86 1.27 -11.63
N GLY A 170 -2.52 2.54 -11.89
CA GLY A 170 -2.05 3.06 -13.17
C GLY A 170 -0.60 2.68 -13.55
N PRO A 171 -0.13 3.08 -14.74
CA PRO A 171 1.24 2.83 -15.17
C PRO A 171 2.24 3.49 -14.22
N ILE A 172 3.26 2.73 -13.79
CA ILE A 172 4.28 3.18 -12.84
C ILE A 172 5.10 4.33 -13.46
N GLY A 173 4.84 5.54 -12.97
CA GLY A 173 5.47 6.77 -13.43
C GLY A 173 6.32 7.44 -12.35
N GLU A 174 6.38 8.77 -12.40
CA GLU A 174 6.98 9.61 -11.36
C GLU A 174 6.16 9.60 -10.05
N ILE A 175 4.84 9.43 -10.18
CA ILE A 175 3.88 9.54 -9.08
C ILE A 175 3.44 8.14 -8.67
N PHE A 176 3.64 7.83 -7.39
CA PHE A 176 3.14 6.62 -6.76
C PHE A 176 1.64 6.71 -6.57
N GLU A 177 1.19 7.73 -5.85
CA GLU A 177 -0.21 8.05 -5.59
C GLU A 177 -0.30 9.44 -4.96
N GLY A 178 -1.47 10.05 -5.01
CA GLY A 178 -1.74 11.30 -4.32
C GLY A 178 -3.17 11.38 -3.83
N LYS A 179 -3.38 12.07 -2.71
CA LYS A 179 -4.69 12.09 -2.04
C LYS A 179 -5.10 13.44 -1.51
N VAL A 180 -6.34 13.82 -1.80
CA VAL A 180 -7.01 14.95 -1.15
C VAL A 180 -7.73 14.43 0.09
N THR A 181 -7.20 14.77 1.26
CA THR A 181 -7.66 14.20 2.54
C THR A 181 -8.95 14.86 3.06
N GLY A 182 -9.11 16.16 2.78
CA GLY A 182 -10.16 16.99 3.39
C GLY A 182 -9.93 17.30 4.88
N ALA A 183 -8.83 16.81 5.47
CA ALA A 183 -8.51 17.09 6.86
C ALA A 183 -8.09 18.56 7.04
N ILE A 184 -8.60 19.17 8.12
CA ILE A 184 -8.38 20.58 8.44
C ILE A 184 -7.30 20.67 9.51
N LEU A 185 -6.23 21.40 9.19
CA LEU A 185 -5.09 21.67 10.05
C LEU A 185 -5.01 23.16 10.38
N ARG A 186 -4.21 23.49 11.39
CA ARG A 186 -3.90 24.86 11.82
C ARG A 186 -2.39 24.99 12.05
N PRO A 187 -1.84 26.22 11.94
CA PRO A 187 -0.48 26.47 12.37
C PRO A 187 -0.21 25.96 13.79
N GLY A 188 0.88 25.23 13.98
CA GLY A 188 1.25 24.53 15.21
C GLY A 188 0.86 23.04 15.24
N ASP A 189 -0.01 22.57 14.35
CA ASP A 189 -0.30 21.13 14.21
C ASP A 189 0.91 20.38 13.66
N ARG A 190 1.01 19.09 13.98
CA ARG A 190 2.06 18.20 13.48
C ARG A 190 1.46 17.02 12.74
N VAL A 191 1.96 16.78 11.54
CA VAL A 191 1.58 15.65 10.71
C VAL A 191 2.78 14.71 10.59
N GLN A 192 2.61 13.49 11.09
CA GLN A 192 3.61 12.44 10.92
C GLN A 192 3.20 11.53 9.77
N VAL A 193 4.16 11.11 8.97
CA VAL A 193 3.95 10.19 7.85
C VAL A 193 4.94 9.04 7.96
N THR A 194 4.41 7.82 7.96
CA THR A 194 5.19 6.58 7.84
C THR A 194 5.22 6.14 6.39
N VAL A 195 6.41 5.89 5.85
CA VAL A 195 6.60 5.50 4.46
C VAL A 195 7.45 4.25 4.34
N THR A 196 7.16 3.42 3.34
CA THR A 196 7.95 2.24 2.99
C THR A 196 8.20 2.23 1.49
N GLY A 197 9.41 1.84 1.09
CA GLY A 197 9.78 1.68 -0.30
C GLY A 197 10.79 0.56 -0.48
N THR A 198 10.96 0.10 -1.71
CA THR A 198 11.90 -0.96 -2.07
C THR A 198 12.79 -0.54 -3.23
N ASP A 199 14.05 -0.98 -3.18
CA ASP A 199 15.01 -0.87 -4.26
C ASP A 199 15.36 -2.27 -4.78
N GLY A 200 15.28 -2.48 -6.10
CA GLY A 200 15.63 -3.76 -6.72
C GLY A 200 17.10 -4.16 -6.54
N ARG A 201 17.97 -3.23 -6.11
CA ARG A 201 19.39 -3.47 -5.81
C ARG A 201 19.72 -3.34 -4.32
N ASP A 202 18.69 -3.31 -3.48
CA ASP A 202 18.79 -3.25 -2.03
C ASP A 202 19.60 -2.06 -1.49
N ARG A 203 19.64 -0.94 -2.24
CA ARG A 203 20.30 0.30 -1.78
C ARG A 203 19.46 0.96 -0.68
N PRO A 204 20.12 1.70 0.24
CA PRO A 204 19.41 2.57 1.18
C PRO A 204 18.58 3.63 0.44
N LEU A 205 17.43 3.96 1.00
CA LEU A 205 16.48 4.94 0.46
C LEU A 205 16.59 6.24 1.23
N GLU A 206 16.73 7.35 0.51
CA GLU A 206 16.61 8.70 1.04
C GLU A 206 15.20 9.22 0.79
N TRP A 207 14.61 9.76 1.85
CA TRP A 207 13.27 10.32 1.87
C TRP A 207 13.34 11.80 2.19
N GLU A 208 12.56 12.61 1.49
CA GLU A 208 12.41 14.04 1.74
C GLU A 208 10.93 14.43 1.75
N LEU A 209 10.54 15.22 2.76
CA LEU A 209 9.22 15.84 2.84
C LEU A 209 9.34 17.32 2.48
N ILE A 210 8.61 17.73 1.45
CA ILE A 210 8.53 19.12 0.98
C ILE A 210 7.16 19.68 1.36
N THR A 211 7.16 20.81 2.07
CA THR A 211 5.94 21.49 2.55
C THR A 211 5.19 22.17 1.40
N PRO A 212 3.93 22.62 1.63
CA PRO A 212 3.19 23.43 0.68
C PRO A 212 3.95 24.69 0.21
N ALA A 213 4.71 25.31 1.11
CA ALA A 213 5.57 26.46 0.80
C ALA A 213 6.83 26.11 -0.03
N GLY A 214 7.05 24.84 -0.37
CA GLY A 214 8.21 24.37 -1.12
C GLY A 214 9.48 24.18 -0.29
N THR A 215 9.37 24.17 1.04
CA THR A 215 10.53 23.99 1.94
C THR A 215 10.74 22.52 2.29
N HIS A 216 11.98 22.08 2.43
CA HIS A 216 12.30 20.73 2.91
C HIS A 216 12.10 20.68 4.42
N ALA A 217 11.01 20.08 4.89
CA ALA A 217 10.65 20.02 6.31
C ALA A 217 11.33 18.86 7.04
N ALA A 218 11.48 17.71 6.39
CA ALA A 218 12.09 16.53 6.99
C ALA A 218 12.84 15.68 5.97
N SER A 219 13.83 14.95 6.45
CA SER A 219 14.53 13.93 5.67
C SER A 219 14.83 12.71 6.52
N ALA A 220 14.76 11.53 5.92
CA ALA A 220 15.08 10.27 6.59
C ALA A 220 15.85 9.33 5.65
N ILE A 221 16.55 8.37 6.23
CA ILE A 221 17.20 7.28 5.48
C ILE A 221 16.70 5.97 6.05
N SER A 222 16.23 5.08 5.18
CA SER A 222 15.84 3.71 5.57
C SER A 222 16.55 2.67 4.70
N ALA A 223 16.61 1.44 5.21
CA ALA A 223 16.95 0.32 4.36
C ALA A 223 15.77 0.02 3.42
N SER A 224 16.04 -0.57 2.26
CA SER A 224 15.00 -1.07 1.36
C SER A 224 14.05 -2.02 2.12
N GLY A 225 12.74 -1.83 1.94
CA GLY A 225 11.70 -2.61 2.60
C GLY A 225 11.47 -2.29 4.08
N THR A 226 12.11 -1.25 4.63
CA THR A 226 11.92 -0.81 6.01
C THR A 226 11.25 0.56 6.09
N GLU A 227 10.49 0.76 7.17
CA GLU A 227 9.74 1.98 7.41
C GLU A 227 10.68 3.18 7.71
N ALA A 228 10.32 4.34 7.17
CA ALA A 228 10.86 5.64 7.56
C ALA A 228 9.72 6.52 8.10
N GLN A 229 10.04 7.44 9.00
CA GLN A 229 9.10 8.44 9.51
C GLN A 229 9.55 9.84 9.13
N LEU A 230 8.59 10.65 8.69
CA LEU A 230 8.76 12.05 8.35
C LEU A 230 7.75 12.88 9.15
N GLU A 231 8.12 14.08 9.57
CA GLU A 231 7.24 14.98 10.32
C GLU A 231 7.17 16.34 9.62
N TRP A 232 5.97 16.89 9.53
CA TRP A 232 5.70 18.25 9.09
C TRP A 232 5.04 19.03 10.23
N GLU A 233 5.69 20.12 10.64
CA GLU A 233 5.09 21.12 11.53
C GLU A 233 4.41 22.20 10.66
N VAL A 234 3.10 22.37 10.83
CA VAL A 234 2.29 23.30 10.05
C VAL A 234 2.60 24.73 10.51
N THR A 235 2.94 25.61 9.56
CA THR A 235 3.27 27.01 9.84
C THR A 235 2.25 27.97 9.23
N ASP A 236 2.35 29.26 9.57
CA ASP A 236 1.53 30.31 8.96
C ASP A 236 1.75 30.41 7.44
N ALA A 237 2.93 30.03 6.95
CA ALA A 237 3.24 30.03 5.52
C ALA A 237 2.49 28.94 4.73
N ASP A 238 1.94 27.95 5.44
CA ASP A 238 1.23 26.82 4.83
C ASP A 238 -0.30 27.06 4.75
N VAL A 239 -0.80 28.20 5.25
CA VAL A 239 -2.23 28.54 5.27
C VAL A 239 -2.79 28.60 3.84
N GLY A 240 -3.81 27.78 3.58
CA GLY A 240 -4.48 27.69 2.30
C GLY A 240 -5.45 26.50 2.21
N GLU A 241 -6.37 26.56 1.25
CA GLU A 241 -7.36 25.50 1.01
C GLU A 241 -6.80 24.31 0.21
N ALA A 242 -5.53 24.39 -0.22
CA ALA A 242 -4.82 23.34 -0.96
C ALA A 242 -3.37 23.21 -0.50
N ALA A 243 -3.18 22.84 0.77
CA ALA A 243 -1.86 22.62 1.35
C ALA A 243 -1.34 21.22 1.00
N VAL A 244 -0.45 21.11 0.02
CA VAL A 244 0.10 19.84 -0.45
C VAL A 244 1.47 19.57 0.15
N ILE A 245 1.62 18.48 0.90
CA ILE A 245 2.94 17.93 1.22
C ILE A 245 3.36 16.93 0.15
N ASN A 246 4.60 17.04 -0.32
CA ASN A 246 5.20 16.11 -1.27
C ASN A 246 6.24 15.26 -0.55
N ILE A 247 6.16 13.94 -0.73
CA ILE A 247 7.13 12.99 -0.21
C ILE A 247 7.89 12.44 -1.40
N GLN A 248 9.18 12.70 -1.45
CA GLN A 248 10.07 12.24 -2.51
C GLN A 248 10.99 11.15 -1.97
N MET A 249 11.24 10.14 -2.79
CA MET A 249 12.14 9.04 -2.47
C MET A 249 13.20 8.94 -3.56
N ARG A 250 14.46 8.68 -3.17
CA ARG A 250 15.54 8.34 -4.09
C ARG A 250 16.48 7.29 -3.52
N ALA A 251 17.15 6.55 -4.39
CA ALA A 251 18.22 5.65 -3.96
C ALA A 251 19.47 6.44 -3.55
N LYS A 252 19.98 6.18 -2.35
CA LYS A 252 21.17 6.85 -1.82
C LYS A 252 22.39 6.60 -2.71
N GLY A 253 23.07 7.69 -3.10
CA GLY A 253 24.27 7.63 -3.94
C GLY A 253 24.03 7.19 -5.39
N ALA A 254 22.77 7.09 -5.83
CA ALA A 254 22.46 6.80 -7.23
C ALA A 254 22.83 7.99 -8.13
N LYS A 255 23.54 7.69 -9.22
CA LYS A 255 23.94 8.70 -10.23
C LYS A 255 22.76 9.18 -11.08
N TYR A 256 21.79 8.32 -11.31
CA TYR A 256 20.62 8.56 -12.15
C TYR A 256 19.38 8.31 -11.33
N GLN A 257 18.38 9.18 -11.48
CA GLN A 257 17.07 9.06 -10.86
C GLN A 257 15.97 9.00 -11.92
N ARG A 258 14.85 8.33 -11.62
CA ARG A 258 13.72 8.16 -12.56
C ARG A 258 13.15 9.50 -13.04
N ALA A 259 13.03 10.47 -12.15
CA ALA A 259 12.41 11.76 -12.39
C ALA A 259 13.27 12.90 -11.82
N ASN A 260 14.29 13.31 -12.59
CA ASN A 260 15.09 14.54 -12.43
C ASN A 260 15.20 15.07 -10.97
N GLY A 261 15.82 14.28 -10.08
CA GLY A 261 16.05 14.63 -8.68
C GLY A 261 15.50 13.63 -7.67
N PHE A 262 14.52 12.82 -8.06
CA PHE A 262 13.96 11.73 -7.26
C PHE A 262 13.51 10.55 -8.13
N ASP A 263 13.23 9.42 -7.49
CA ASP A 263 12.85 8.18 -8.18
C ASP A 263 11.34 7.93 -8.16
N HIS A 264 10.66 8.34 -7.10
CA HIS A 264 9.21 8.21 -6.97
C HIS A 264 8.70 9.25 -5.97
N ARG A 265 7.48 9.75 -6.16
CA ARG A 265 6.86 10.68 -5.19
C ARG A 265 5.43 10.28 -4.83
N ALA A 266 5.03 10.65 -3.61
CA ALA A 266 3.67 10.55 -3.11
C ALA A 266 3.25 11.92 -2.54
N TYR A 267 1.95 12.22 -2.48
CA TYR A 267 1.51 13.47 -1.86
C TYR A 267 0.17 13.35 -1.10
N PHE A 268 0.05 14.16 -0.06
CA PHE A 268 -1.21 14.39 0.65
C PHE A 268 -1.57 15.88 0.56
N GLN A 269 -2.83 16.16 0.28
CA GLN A 269 -3.38 17.51 0.28
C GLN A 269 -4.33 17.68 1.47
N TYR A 270 -4.08 18.73 2.25
CA TYR A 270 -4.84 19.16 3.43
C TYR A 270 -5.44 20.55 3.21
N ILE A 271 -6.29 20.96 4.15
CA ILE A 271 -6.81 22.32 4.27
C ILE A 271 -6.17 22.95 5.51
N VAL A 272 -5.36 24.00 5.37
CA VAL A 272 -4.76 24.69 6.51
C VAL A 272 -5.48 26.01 6.72
N ARG A 273 -6.14 26.16 7.87
CA ARG A 273 -6.89 27.37 8.22
C ARG A 273 -6.13 28.22 9.23
N PRO A 274 -6.29 29.56 9.17
CA PRO A 274 -5.69 30.44 10.15
C PRO A 274 -6.21 30.14 11.57
N PRO A 275 -5.42 30.48 12.62
CA PRO A 275 -5.85 30.39 14.01
C PRO A 275 -7.15 31.16 14.27
N VAL A 276 -8.01 30.64 15.16
CA VAL A 276 -9.26 31.33 15.53
C VAL A 276 -8.91 32.63 16.26
N GLY A 277 -9.33 33.78 15.73
CA GLY A 277 -9.12 35.11 16.33
C GLY A 277 -8.07 35.99 15.64
N HIS A 278 -7.58 35.61 14.46
CA HIS A 278 -6.70 36.46 13.67
C HIS A 278 -7.51 37.27 12.63
N ASP A 279 -7.32 38.59 12.59
CA ASP A 279 -7.91 39.44 11.55
C ASP A 279 -7.27 39.12 10.19
N LEU A 280 -8.12 38.92 9.18
CA LEU A 280 -7.71 38.90 7.77
C LEU A 280 -7.30 40.33 7.40
N LYS A 281 -6.01 40.53 7.13
CA LYS A 281 -5.51 41.76 6.52
C LYS A 281 -5.76 41.78 5.02
#